data_AF-A0A412WRH3-F1
#
_entry.id   AF-A0A412WRH3-F1
#
_cell.length_a   1.000
_cell.length_b   1.000
_cell.length_c   1.000
_cell.angle_alpha   90.00
_cell.angle_beta   90.00
_cell.angle_gamma   90.00
#
_symmetry.space_group_name_H-M   'P 1'
#
loop_
_entity.id
_entity.type
_entity.pdbx_description
1 polymer ?
#
loop_
_entity_poly.entity_id
_entity_poly.type
_entity_poly.pdbx_seq_one_letter_code
_entity_poly.pdbx_strand_id
1 'polypeptide(L)'
;MKFPSFIQYNTKDCGPSCLKIISKYYGQEYSLAYLRELCQVSRDGTSISSMRDAAEKLGYDVSVTKMSWKTLNNDNIKLPCIIHLRQNHFVVLYSIGVDKKKLFISDPAIGLLTYDEGTFCNLWLDDSNCGLVVSLKPTPRFWSITLKTNSNAKQTQIKEIVNLIKPYKIQFIGIFITVFTVLGLNTLMPYLAQSVVDKGIESKDISLIVLILLAQVMIVVGQTSANIIRNIITLKASTNITINIISSFLHKLLKLPISFFETTLIGDIIQRVRDCDRLQVFFTTTLVSIVVSSLSVAIYAVVLGKYMCFHCIPFGQYYLLFMDTLFFALSEKTRLFKISRIFSQSK
;
A
#
# COMPACT_ATOMS: atom_id res chain seq x y z
N MET A 1 1.96 21.48 12.33
CA MET A 1 1.31 20.31 11.69
C MET A 1 1.34 20.52 10.18
N LYS A 2 1.57 19.49 9.37
CA LYS A 2 1.52 19.60 7.90
C LYS A 2 0.06 19.78 7.45
N PHE A 3 -0.18 20.71 6.52
CA PHE A 3 -1.50 20.91 5.93
C PHE A 3 -1.94 19.65 5.16
N PRO A 4 -3.22 19.24 5.20
CA PRO A 4 -3.69 18.07 4.48
C PRO A 4 -3.56 18.26 2.97
N SER A 5 -2.97 17.29 2.29
CA SER A 5 -2.96 17.19 0.83
C SER A 5 -3.63 15.91 0.38
N PHE A 6 -4.36 15.96 -0.72
CA PHE A 6 -5.01 14.79 -1.31
C PHE A 6 -4.84 14.84 -2.83
N ILE A 7 -4.28 13.78 -3.40
CA ILE A 7 -4.09 13.67 -4.86
C ILE A 7 -5.36 13.09 -5.46
N GLN A 8 -5.89 13.75 -6.49
CA GLN A 8 -7.09 13.33 -7.21
C GLN A 8 -6.81 12.09 -8.06
N TYR A 9 -7.77 11.17 -8.12
CA TYR A 9 -7.66 9.96 -8.96
C TYR A 9 -8.11 10.21 -10.40
N ASN A 10 -9.05 11.15 -10.61
CA ASN A 10 -9.54 11.52 -11.94
C ASN A 10 -9.29 13.01 -12.18
N THR A 11 -9.02 13.39 -13.42
CA THR A 11 -8.66 14.77 -13.81
C THR A 11 -9.77 15.77 -13.54
N LYS A 12 -11.02 15.29 -13.43
CA LYS A 12 -12.25 16.10 -13.26
C LYS A 12 -12.66 16.31 -11.79
N ASP A 13 -11.91 15.78 -10.83
CA ASP A 13 -12.27 15.80 -9.40
C ASP A 13 -11.63 16.93 -8.60
N CYS A 14 -11.07 17.94 -9.25
CA CYS A 14 -10.33 18.99 -8.55
C CYS A 14 -11.22 19.72 -7.51
N GLY A 15 -12.48 20.00 -7.84
CA GLY A 15 -13.48 20.59 -6.93
C GLY A 15 -13.78 19.72 -5.69
N PRO A 16 -14.30 18.49 -5.86
CA PRO A 16 -14.55 17.56 -4.75
C PRO A 16 -13.30 17.29 -3.90
N SER A 17 -12.12 17.24 -4.53
CA SER A 17 -10.84 17.05 -3.83
C SER A 17 -10.46 18.26 -2.98
N CYS A 18 -10.71 19.49 -3.45
CA CYS A 18 -10.53 20.71 -2.65
C CYS A 18 -11.46 20.75 -1.43
N LEU A 19 -12.74 20.39 -1.61
CA LEU A 19 -13.69 20.29 -0.48
C LEU A 19 -13.27 19.23 0.53
N LYS A 20 -12.70 18.11 0.07
CA LYS A 20 -12.14 17.07 0.94
C LYS A 20 -10.96 17.58 1.76
N ILE A 21 -10.03 18.30 1.13
CA ILE A 21 -8.85 18.89 1.77
C ILE A 21 -9.27 19.86 2.87
N ILE A 22 -10.18 20.79 2.55
CA ILE A 22 -10.66 21.80 3.51
C ILE A 22 -11.46 21.14 4.65
N SER A 23 -12.30 20.16 4.34
CA SER A 23 -13.03 19.41 5.38
C SER A 23 -12.09 18.69 6.33
N LYS A 24 -11.01 18.09 5.80
CA LYS A 24 -9.99 17.44 6.62
C LYS A 24 -9.24 18.45 7.49
N TYR A 25 -9.00 19.66 7.00
CA TYR A 25 -8.40 20.74 7.78
C TYR A 25 -9.28 21.14 8.99
N TYR A 26 -10.60 21.20 8.81
CA TYR A 26 -11.56 21.46 9.89
C TYR A 26 -11.91 20.22 10.74
N GLY A 27 -11.19 19.11 10.58
CA GLY A 27 -11.31 17.92 11.41
C GLY A 27 -12.34 16.88 10.94
N GLN A 28 -12.88 17.00 9.73
CA GLN A 28 -13.87 16.06 9.18
C GLN A 28 -13.35 15.33 7.93
N GLU A 29 -13.49 14.00 7.92
CA GLU A 29 -13.11 13.18 6.76
C GLU A 29 -14.35 12.77 5.97
N TYR A 30 -14.36 13.01 4.66
CA TYR A 30 -15.43 12.55 3.76
C TYR A 30 -14.86 11.65 2.66
N SER A 31 -15.65 10.67 2.20
CA SER A 31 -15.29 9.87 1.04
C SER A 31 -15.37 10.72 -0.23
N LEU A 32 -14.43 10.52 -1.15
CA LEU A 32 -14.42 11.27 -2.41
C LEU A 32 -15.67 10.95 -3.25
N ALA A 33 -16.17 9.72 -3.19
CA ALA A 33 -17.39 9.29 -3.87
C ALA A 33 -18.62 10.09 -3.41
N TYR A 34 -18.77 10.29 -2.10
CA TYR A 34 -19.84 11.10 -1.53
C TYR A 34 -19.76 12.55 -1.99
N LEU A 35 -18.55 13.14 -1.98
CA LEU A 35 -18.35 14.52 -2.42
C LEU A 35 -18.60 14.69 -3.93
N ARG A 36 -18.25 13.70 -4.75
CA ARG A 36 -18.55 13.69 -6.19
C ARG A 36 -20.04 13.67 -6.47
N GLU A 37 -20.78 12.82 -5.76
CA GLU A 37 -22.23 12.74 -5.86
C GLU A 37 -22.88 14.06 -5.45
N LEU A 38 -22.38 14.67 -4.37
CA LEU A 38 -22.88 15.94 -3.86
C LEU A 38 -22.63 17.12 -4.82
N CYS A 39 -21.46 17.14 -5.46
CA CYS A 39 -21.07 18.13 -6.47
C CYS A 39 -21.68 17.89 -7.86
N GLN A 40 -22.39 16.76 -8.07
CA GLN A 40 -22.94 16.36 -9.37
C GLN A 40 -21.95 16.54 -10.53
N VAL A 41 -20.71 16.05 -10.34
CA VAL A 41 -19.62 16.26 -11.29
C VAL A 41 -20.04 15.78 -12.69
N SER A 42 -20.09 16.71 -13.64
CA SER A 42 -20.51 16.43 -15.02
C SER A 42 -19.33 15.93 -15.85
N ARG A 43 -19.58 15.59 -17.12
CA ARG A 43 -18.53 15.23 -18.09
C ARG A 43 -17.50 16.36 -18.28
N ASP A 44 -17.86 17.60 -18.04
CA ASP A 44 -16.99 18.77 -18.25
C ASP A 44 -16.27 19.24 -16.97
N GLY A 45 -16.50 18.56 -15.83
CA GLY A 45 -15.87 18.88 -14.55
C GLY A 45 -16.88 19.36 -13.51
N THR A 46 -16.38 20.08 -12.49
CA THR A 46 -17.21 20.63 -11.41
C THR A 46 -17.38 22.12 -11.62
N SER A 47 -18.62 22.62 -11.71
CA SER A 47 -18.86 24.05 -11.80
C SER A 47 -18.71 24.72 -10.42
N ILE A 48 -18.44 26.03 -10.40
CA ILE A 48 -18.37 26.80 -9.16
C ILE A 48 -19.72 26.77 -8.42
N SER A 49 -20.84 26.79 -9.16
CA SER A 49 -22.18 26.71 -8.58
C SER A 49 -22.41 25.37 -7.90
N SER A 50 -22.10 24.25 -8.57
CA SER A 50 -22.30 22.92 -7.97
C SER A 50 -21.37 22.67 -6.79
N MET A 51 -20.15 23.24 -6.81
CA MET A 51 -19.24 23.22 -5.68
C MET A 51 -19.77 24.04 -4.49
N ARG A 52 -20.35 25.23 -4.73
CA ARG A 52 -21.03 26.03 -3.69
C ARG A 52 -22.18 25.25 -3.08
N ASP A 53 -23.08 24.72 -3.90
CA ASP A 53 -24.26 23.97 -3.44
C ASP A 53 -23.85 22.75 -2.61
N ALA A 54 -22.79 22.05 -3.03
CA ALA A 54 -22.24 20.93 -2.30
C ALA A 54 -21.63 21.36 -0.95
N ALA A 55 -20.88 22.46 -0.91
CA ALA A 55 -20.31 22.98 0.32
C ALA A 55 -21.38 23.45 1.31
N GLU A 56 -22.45 24.10 0.84
CA GLU A 56 -23.60 24.48 1.68
C GLU A 56 -24.31 23.26 2.26
N LYS A 57 -24.50 22.20 1.46
CA LYS A 57 -25.04 20.90 1.93
C LYS A 57 -24.16 20.23 2.98
N LEU A 58 -22.84 20.42 2.92
CA LEU A 58 -21.91 19.96 3.95
C LEU A 58 -21.97 20.81 5.23
N GLY A 59 -22.67 21.94 5.22
CA GLY A 59 -22.79 22.84 6.35
C GLY A 59 -21.74 23.95 6.38
N TYR A 60 -21.12 24.29 5.24
CA TYR A 60 -20.33 25.51 5.10
C TYR A 60 -21.20 26.71 4.76
N ASP A 61 -20.79 27.88 5.24
CA ASP A 61 -21.18 29.18 4.73
C ASP A 61 -20.18 29.58 3.64
N VAL A 62 -20.67 29.81 2.42
CA VAL A 62 -19.85 29.86 1.19
C VAL A 62 -19.99 31.21 0.49
N SER A 63 -18.90 31.97 0.44
CA SER A 63 -18.83 33.23 -0.28
C SER A 63 -17.88 33.13 -1.48
N VAL A 64 -18.42 33.29 -2.69
CA VAL A 64 -17.65 33.37 -3.95
C VAL A 64 -17.48 34.85 -4.28
N THR A 65 -16.23 35.30 -4.39
CA THR A 65 -15.88 36.70 -4.65
C THR A 65 -14.83 36.79 -5.76
N LYS A 66 -14.96 37.78 -6.63
CA LYS A 66 -13.95 38.13 -7.64
C LYS A 66 -13.15 39.31 -7.07
N MET A 67 -11.83 39.16 -6.92
CA MET A 67 -10.99 40.16 -6.26
C MET A 67 -9.62 40.28 -6.93
N SER A 68 -8.98 41.43 -6.72
CA SER A 68 -7.62 41.69 -7.22
C SER A 68 -6.56 41.10 -6.29
N TRP A 69 -5.34 40.95 -6.78
CA TRP A 69 -4.19 40.54 -5.95
C TRP A 69 -3.99 41.45 -4.73
N LYS A 70 -4.13 42.77 -4.90
CA LYS A 70 -3.98 43.73 -3.80
C LYS A 70 -4.99 43.47 -2.69
N THR A 71 -6.23 43.14 -3.06
CA THR A 71 -7.30 42.78 -2.13
C THR A 71 -6.98 41.46 -1.43
N LEU A 72 -6.57 40.43 -2.16
CA LEU A 72 -6.21 39.13 -1.58
C LEU A 72 -5.04 39.22 -0.58
N ASN A 73 -4.08 40.11 -0.85
CA ASN A 73 -2.87 40.27 -0.05
C ASN A 73 -3.03 41.24 1.13
N ASN A 74 -4.00 42.15 1.08
CA ASN A 74 -4.23 43.16 2.12
C ASN A 74 -5.44 42.84 3.01
N ASP A 75 -6.50 42.29 2.44
CA ASP A 75 -7.67 41.88 3.23
C ASP A 75 -7.32 40.59 3.96
N ASN A 76 -7.61 40.56 5.26
CA ASN A 76 -7.36 39.43 6.15
C ASN A 76 -8.36 38.28 5.86
N ILE A 77 -8.30 37.74 4.65
CA ILE A 77 -9.17 36.66 4.18
C ILE A 77 -8.89 35.41 5.01
N LYS A 78 -9.97 34.76 5.43
CA LYS A 78 -9.86 33.54 6.23
C LYS A 78 -9.34 32.40 5.35
N LEU A 79 -8.14 31.95 5.68
CA LEU A 79 -7.55 30.75 5.11
C LEU A 79 -7.98 29.50 5.92
N PRO A 80 -8.08 28.32 5.30
CA PRO A 80 -7.85 28.04 3.89
C PRO A 80 -9.04 28.41 2.98
N CYS A 81 -8.77 28.85 1.75
CA CYS A 81 -9.77 29.16 0.74
C CYS A 81 -9.49 28.41 -0.58
N ILE A 82 -10.52 28.22 -1.41
CA ILE A 82 -10.37 27.60 -2.75
C ILE A 82 -10.15 28.71 -3.77
N ILE A 83 -9.20 28.49 -4.66
CA ILE A 83 -8.83 29.40 -5.74
C ILE A 83 -9.07 28.69 -7.08
N HIS A 84 -9.67 29.43 -8.02
CA HIS A 84 -9.87 28.96 -9.39
C HIS A 84 -8.73 29.44 -10.29
N LEU A 85 -7.79 28.56 -10.60
CA LEU A 85 -6.64 28.81 -11.48
C LEU A 85 -7.00 28.57 -12.95
N ARG A 86 -6.51 29.44 -13.84
CA ARG A 86 -6.62 29.32 -15.32
C ARG A 86 -8.04 29.00 -15.82
N GLN A 87 -9.05 29.43 -15.07
CA GLN A 87 -10.47 29.16 -15.31
C GLN A 87 -10.86 27.67 -15.51
N ASN A 88 -9.99 26.72 -15.12
CA ASN A 88 -10.22 25.29 -15.37
C ASN A 88 -9.71 24.37 -14.25
N HIS A 89 -9.16 24.92 -13.16
CA HIS A 89 -8.59 24.10 -12.09
C HIS A 89 -8.82 24.71 -10.72
N PHE A 90 -9.22 23.89 -9.75
CA PHE A 90 -9.41 24.31 -8.36
C PHE A 90 -8.23 23.87 -7.50
N VAL A 91 -7.73 24.79 -6.69
CA VAL A 91 -6.68 24.53 -5.70
C VAL A 91 -7.01 25.17 -4.35
N VAL A 92 -6.37 24.71 -3.28
CA VAL A 92 -6.58 25.25 -1.93
C VAL A 92 -5.40 26.12 -1.54
N LEU A 93 -5.61 27.42 -1.34
CA LEU A 93 -4.63 28.31 -0.71
C LEU A 93 -4.78 28.19 0.81
N TYR A 94 -3.71 27.80 1.50
CA TYR A 94 -3.78 27.56 2.94
C TYR A 94 -2.90 28.48 3.77
N SER A 95 -1.86 29.08 3.18
CA SER A 95 -1.00 30.04 3.87
C SER A 95 -0.38 31.02 2.87
N ILE A 96 -0.21 32.26 3.30
CA ILE A 96 0.60 33.27 2.63
C ILE A 96 1.82 33.51 3.53
N GLY A 97 3.02 33.56 2.96
CA GLY A 97 4.25 33.81 3.71
C GLY A 97 4.25 35.20 4.36
N VAL A 98 5.01 35.36 5.44
CA VAL A 98 5.13 36.64 6.18
C VAL A 98 5.57 37.78 5.26
N ASP A 99 6.44 37.48 4.31
CA ASP A 99 6.96 38.44 3.32
C ASP A 99 5.95 38.77 2.20
N LYS A 100 4.75 38.18 2.23
CA LYS A 100 3.68 38.31 1.21
C LYS A 100 4.06 37.94 -0.23
N LYS A 101 5.28 37.45 -0.45
CA LYS A 101 5.83 37.05 -1.76
C LYS A 101 5.64 35.57 -2.10
N LYS A 102 5.44 34.72 -1.10
CA LYS A 102 5.31 33.27 -1.25
C LYS A 102 3.91 32.81 -0.85
N LEU A 103 3.30 32.00 -1.70
CA LEU A 103 1.98 31.42 -1.49
C LEU A 103 2.08 29.92 -1.39
N PHE A 104 1.45 29.37 -0.36
CA PHE A 104 1.43 27.94 -0.13
C PHE A 104 0.09 27.35 -0.54
N ILE A 105 0.13 26.50 -1.56
CA ILE A 105 -1.05 25.94 -2.21
C ILE A 105 -1.03 24.42 -2.06
N SER A 106 -2.20 23.84 -1.80
CA SER A 106 -2.44 22.40 -1.95
C SER A 106 -3.20 22.18 -3.25
N ASP A 107 -2.50 21.68 -4.26
CA ASP A 107 -3.04 21.31 -5.55
C ASP A 107 -3.48 19.84 -5.55
N PRO A 108 -4.75 19.51 -5.82
CA PRO A 108 -5.20 18.13 -5.96
C PRO A 108 -4.47 17.31 -7.04
N ALA A 109 -3.89 17.92 -8.06
CA ALA A 109 -3.19 17.21 -9.13
C ALA A 109 -1.75 16.83 -8.78
N ILE A 110 -1.05 17.69 -8.03
CA ILE A 110 0.40 17.60 -7.82
C ILE A 110 0.75 17.39 -6.34
N GLY A 111 0.00 18.01 -5.42
CA GLY A 111 0.26 18.03 -3.98
C GLY A 111 0.56 19.42 -3.46
N LEU A 112 1.43 19.51 -2.44
CA LEU A 112 1.78 20.78 -1.81
C LEU A 112 2.80 21.53 -2.68
N LEU A 113 2.44 22.74 -3.09
CA LEU A 113 3.24 23.62 -3.94
C LEU A 113 3.46 24.96 -3.26
N THR A 114 4.57 25.61 -3.63
CA THR A 114 4.83 27.00 -3.27
C THR A 114 4.97 27.80 -4.56
N TYR A 115 4.18 28.85 -4.69
CA TYR A 115 4.28 29.79 -5.81
C TYR A 115 4.85 31.13 -5.33
N ASP A 116 5.63 31.75 -6.20
CA ASP A 116 5.97 33.16 -6.07
C ASP A 116 4.80 34.02 -6.57
N GLU A 117 4.68 35.22 -6.00
CA GLU A 117 3.63 36.21 -6.35
C GLU A 117 3.46 36.40 -7.86
N GLY A 118 4.56 36.61 -8.59
CA GLY A 118 4.51 36.83 -10.04
C GLY A 118 3.95 35.64 -10.81
N THR A 119 4.38 34.43 -10.46
CA THR A 119 3.89 33.19 -11.09
C THR A 119 2.44 32.94 -10.76
N PHE A 120 2.03 33.19 -9.52
CA PHE A 120 0.64 33.03 -9.09
C PHE A 120 -0.30 34.00 -9.80
N CYS A 121 0.06 35.29 -9.87
CA CYS A 121 -0.73 36.32 -10.54
C CYS A 121 -0.96 35.99 -12.02
N ASN A 122 0.07 35.51 -12.72
CA ASN A 122 -0.05 35.10 -14.13
C ASN A 122 -1.00 33.90 -14.33
N LEU A 123 -1.16 33.04 -13.33
CA LEU A 123 -2.00 31.84 -13.43
C LEU A 123 -3.43 32.07 -12.92
N TRP A 124 -3.63 33.02 -12.03
CA TRP A 124 -4.89 33.25 -11.33
C TRP A 124 -5.71 34.42 -11.88
N LEU A 125 -5.05 35.47 -12.37
CA LEU A 125 -5.73 36.67 -12.85
C LEU A 125 -6.24 36.45 -14.27
N ASP A 126 -7.48 36.88 -14.49
CA ASP A 126 -8.13 36.91 -15.79
C ASP A 126 -7.80 38.21 -16.56
N ASP A 127 -8.27 38.37 -17.79
CA ASP A 127 -8.09 39.58 -18.63
C ASP A 127 -8.57 40.87 -17.92
N SER A 128 -9.48 40.73 -16.94
CA SER A 128 -10.00 41.80 -16.09
C SER A 128 -9.17 42.03 -14.81
N ASN A 129 -7.94 41.49 -14.75
CA ASN A 129 -6.97 41.60 -13.66
C ASN A 129 -7.53 41.24 -12.27
N CYS A 130 -8.50 40.34 -12.24
CA CYS A 130 -9.15 39.84 -11.03
C CYS A 130 -9.28 38.33 -11.13
N GLY A 131 -9.17 37.64 -10.00
CA GLY A 131 -9.34 36.21 -9.91
C GLY A 131 -10.48 35.82 -8.96
N LEU A 132 -10.94 34.57 -9.08
CA LEU A 132 -12.05 34.08 -8.27
C LEU A 132 -11.53 33.36 -7.02
N VAL A 133 -12.10 33.72 -5.87
CA VAL A 133 -11.86 33.06 -4.58
C VAL A 133 -13.18 32.56 -4.00
N VAL A 134 -13.16 31.32 -3.51
CA VAL A 134 -14.26 30.71 -2.78
C VAL A 134 -13.82 30.53 -1.33
N SER A 135 -14.39 31.34 -0.44
CA SER A 135 -14.17 31.25 0.99
C SER A 135 -15.22 30.35 1.64
N LEU A 136 -14.76 29.45 2.51
CA LEU A 136 -15.57 28.43 3.18
C LEU A 136 -15.43 28.59 4.69
N LYS A 137 -16.53 28.90 5.35
CA LYS A 137 -16.58 29.01 6.81
C LYS A 137 -17.47 27.90 7.39
N PRO A 138 -16.96 27.00 8.23
CA PRO A 138 -17.78 25.94 8.81
C PRO A 138 -18.83 26.54 9.74
N THR A 139 -20.07 26.08 9.64
CA THR A 139 -21.15 26.40 10.58
C THR A 139 -21.29 25.29 11.62
N PRO A 140 -22.01 25.48 12.74
CA PRO A 140 -22.28 24.39 13.69
C PRO A 140 -22.89 23.13 13.03
N ARG A 141 -23.60 23.30 11.91
CA ARG A 141 -24.19 22.21 11.12
C ARG A 141 -23.13 21.26 10.55
N PHE A 142 -21.95 21.78 10.19
CA PHE A 142 -20.84 21.01 9.64
C PHE A 142 -20.42 19.86 10.57
N TRP A 143 -20.23 20.14 11.85
CA TRP A 143 -19.83 19.11 12.82
C TRP A 143 -20.97 18.14 13.18
N SER A 144 -22.23 18.55 13.05
CA SER A 144 -23.39 17.70 13.34
C SER A 144 -23.66 16.64 12.26
N ILE A 145 -23.41 16.96 11.00
CA ILE A 145 -23.62 16.07 9.85
C ILE A 145 -22.62 14.91 9.89
N THR A 146 -21.39 15.16 10.35
CA THR A 146 -20.32 14.18 10.24
C THR A 146 -20.40 13.00 11.21
N LEU A 147 -21.05 13.18 12.38
CA LEU A 147 -21.25 12.10 13.35
C LEU A 147 -22.07 10.93 12.76
N LYS A 148 -22.86 11.17 11.70
CA LYS A 148 -23.64 10.14 11.02
C LYS A 148 -22.86 9.41 9.90
N THR A 149 -21.89 10.06 9.28
CA THR A 149 -21.20 9.55 8.08
C THR A 149 -19.85 8.89 8.37
N ASN A 150 -19.09 9.34 9.38
CA ASN A 150 -17.73 8.84 9.63
C ASN A 150 -17.65 7.53 10.44
N SER A 151 -18.63 7.23 11.29
CA SER A 151 -18.60 5.99 12.10
C SER A 151 -18.74 4.72 11.26
N ASN A 152 -19.32 4.81 10.05
CA ASN A 152 -19.64 3.65 9.24
C ASN A 152 -18.66 3.42 8.07
N ALA A 153 -18.06 4.45 7.48
CA ALA A 153 -17.43 4.32 6.15
C ALA A 153 -16.15 3.47 6.08
N LYS A 154 -15.27 3.51 7.11
CA LYS A 154 -14.03 2.69 7.12
C LYS A 154 -14.30 1.25 7.57
N GLN A 155 -15.26 1.05 8.48
CA GLN A 155 -15.61 -0.26 9.00
C GLN A 155 -16.47 -1.07 8.01
N THR A 156 -17.22 -0.41 7.12
CA THR A 156 -18.02 -1.08 6.08
C THR A 156 -17.16 -1.63 4.94
N GLN A 157 -16.12 -0.92 4.47
CA GLN A 157 -15.35 -1.36 3.29
C GLN A 157 -14.63 -2.69 3.49
N ILE A 158 -13.95 -2.90 4.62
CA ILE A 158 -13.29 -4.19 4.91
C ILE A 158 -14.34 -5.27 5.15
N LYS A 159 -15.44 -4.96 5.84
CA LYS A 159 -16.52 -5.89 6.11
C LYS A 159 -17.24 -6.35 4.83
N GLU A 160 -17.41 -5.45 3.87
CA GLU A 160 -17.98 -5.74 2.55
C GLU A 160 -17.06 -6.68 1.75
N ILE A 161 -15.76 -6.42 1.72
CA ILE A 161 -14.78 -7.30 1.06
C ILE A 161 -14.72 -8.67 1.73
N VAL A 162 -14.72 -8.73 3.06
CA VAL A 162 -14.74 -10.00 3.81
C VAL A 162 -16.04 -10.76 3.56
N ASN A 163 -17.18 -10.07 3.43
CA ASN A 163 -18.45 -10.69 3.09
C ASN A 163 -18.48 -11.26 1.66
N LEU A 164 -17.79 -10.65 0.70
CA LEU A 164 -17.61 -11.16 -0.67
C LEU A 164 -16.82 -12.49 -0.69
N ILE A 165 -15.88 -12.68 0.26
CA ILE A 165 -15.01 -13.86 0.34
C ILE A 165 -15.63 -14.95 1.24
N LYS A 166 -16.49 -14.58 2.19
CA LYS A 166 -17.20 -15.47 3.13
C LYS A 166 -17.86 -16.70 2.50
N PRO A 167 -18.51 -16.65 1.31
CA PRO A 167 -19.10 -17.85 0.70
C PRO A 167 -18.07 -18.89 0.24
N TYR A 168 -16.79 -18.52 0.10
CA TYR A 168 -15.73 -19.41 -0.40
C TYR A 168 -14.86 -20.04 0.71
N LYS A 169 -15.34 -20.03 1.97
CA LYS A 169 -14.59 -20.52 3.14
C LYS A 169 -14.10 -21.95 3.01
N ILE A 170 -14.89 -22.84 2.40
CA ILE A 170 -14.53 -24.26 2.24
C ILE A 170 -13.30 -24.39 1.33
N GLN A 171 -13.24 -23.60 0.25
CA GLN A 171 -12.10 -23.58 -0.66
C GLN A 171 -10.85 -23.06 0.04
N PHE A 172 -10.97 -22.00 0.86
CA PHE A 172 -9.85 -21.48 1.66
C PHE A 172 -9.35 -22.49 2.69
N ILE A 173 -10.25 -23.22 3.36
CA ILE A 173 -9.87 -24.30 4.28
C ILE A 173 -9.12 -25.41 3.52
N GLY A 174 -9.59 -25.82 2.34
CA GLY A 174 -8.91 -26.81 1.50
C GLY A 174 -7.50 -26.37 1.07
N ILE A 175 -7.34 -25.09 0.68
CA ILE A 175 -6.03 -24.51 0.37
C ILE A 175 -5.13 -24.56 1.60
N PHE A 176 -5.63 -24.19 2.77
CA PHE A 176 -4.88 -24.18 4.02
C PHE A 176 -4.40 -25.59 4.41
N ILE A 177 -5.28 -26.59 4.35
CA ILE A 177 -4.92 -28.00 4.62
C ILE A 177 -3.80 -28.45 3.69
N THR A 178 -3.92 -28.17 2.38
CA THR A 178 -2.93 -28.59 1.40
C THR A 178 -1.57 -27.91 1.63
N VAL A 179 -1.58 -26.63 2.00
CA VAL A 179 -0.38 -25.87 2.38
C VAL A 179 0.30 -26.50 3.60
N PHE A 180 -0.46 -26.84 4.64
CA PHE A 180 0.09 -27.48 5.84
C PHE A 180 0.71 -28.84 5.53
N THR A 181 0.07 -29.64 4.68
CA THR A 181 0.63 -30.92 4.21
C THR A 181 1.96 -30.72 3.50
N VAL A 182 2.03 -29.78 2.54
CA VAL A 182 3.28 -29.49 1.79
C VAL A 182 4.37 -28.99 2.73
N LEU A 183 4.04 -28.15 3.70
CA LEU A 183 4.98 -27.61 4.67
C LEU A 183 5.54 -28.68 5.61
N GLY A 184 4.69 -29.59 6.09
CA GLY A 184 5.12 -30.75 6.88
C GLY A 184 6.04 -31.67 6.09
N LEU A 185 5.68 -31.98 4.84
CA LEU A 185 6.51 -32.78 3.93
C LEU A 185 7.87 -32.13 3.64
N ASN A 186 7.91 -30.81 3.44
CA ASN A 186 9.17 -30.09 3.23
C ASN A 186 10.09 -30.12 4.45
N THR A 187 9.51 -30.07 5.65
CA THR A 187 10.28 -30.11 6.90
C THR A 187 10.96 -31.46 7.12
N LEU A 188 10.42 -32.55 6.57
CA LEU A 188 10.99 -33.91 6.68
C LEU A 188 12.29 -34.09 5.86
N MET A 189 12.47 -33.33 4.77
CA MET A 189 13.61 -33.49 3.86
C MET A 189 14.98 -33.32 4.55
N PRO A 190 15.22 -32.24 5.32
CA PRO A 190 16.47 -32.08 6.08
C PRO A 190 16.77 -33.25 7.03
N TYR A 191 15.77 -33.79 7.72
CA TYR A 191 15.95 -34.92 8.65
C TYR A 191 16.30 -36.23 7.93
N LEU A 192 15.71 -36.48 6.76
CA LEU A 192 16.06 -37.63 5.93
C LEU A 192 17.49 -37.49 5.39
N ALA A 193 17.86 -36.29 4.91
CA ALA A 193 19.22 -36.01 4.46
C ALA A 193 20.25 -36.22 5.58
N GLN A 194 19.95 -35.75 6.79
CA GLN A 194 20.78 -36.00 7.96
C GLN A 194 20.92 -37.51 8.24
N SER A 195 19.81 -38.26 8.18
CA SER A 195 19.83 -39.71 8.42
C SER A 195 20.69 -40.49 7.41
N VAL A 196 20.79 -40.02 6.16
CA VAL A 196 21.70 -40.60 5.16
C VAL A 196 23.16 -40.46 5.60
N VAL A 197 23.54 -39.30 6.12
CA VAL A 197 24.92 -39.02 6.56
C VAL A 197 25.22 -39.76 7.86
N ASP A 198 24.41 -39.52 8.90
CA ASP A 198 24.70 -39.97 10.26
C ASP A 198 24.48 -41.48 10.42
N LYS A 199 23.47 -42.06 9.75
CA LYS A 199 23.16 -43.49 9.90
C LYS A 199 23.52 -44.29 8.67
N GLY A 200 23.24 -43.79 7.47
CA GLY A 200 23.52 -44.52 6.23
C GLY A 200 25.02 -44.67 5.96
N ILE A 201 25.75 -43.55 5.90
CA ILE A 201 27.17 -43.55 5.54
C ILE A 201 28.04 -44.08 6.69
N GLU A 202 27.77 -43.68 7.93
CA GLU A 202 28.54 -44.15 9.10
C GLU A 202 28.47 -45.68 9.27
N SER A 203 27.27 -46.26 9.13
CA SER A 203 27.08 -47.73 9.23
C SER A 203 27.42 -48.50 7.95
N LYS A 204 27.71 -47.80 6.84
CA LYS A 204 27.89 -48.37 5.49
C LYS A 204 26.70 -49.22 5.01
N ASP A 205 25.50 -48.96 5.52
CA ASP A 205 24.28 -49.70 5.15
C ASP A 205 23.66 -49.11 3.87
N ILE A 206 23.99 -49.73 2.73
CA ILE A 206 23.46 -49.36 1.42
C ILE A 206 21.94 -49.54 1.36
N SER A 207 21.39 -50.52 2.08
CA SER A 207 19.94 -50.78 2.09
C SER A 207 19.20 -49.63 2.75
N LEU A 208 19.71 -49.12 3.87
CA LEU A 208 19.18 -47.94 4.56
C LEU A 208 19.23 -46.69 3.67
N ILE A 209 20.34 -46.48 2.95
CA ILE A 209 20.49 -45.35 2.02
C ILE A 209 19.45 -45.42 0.90
N VAL A 210 19.29 -46.58 0.26
CA VAL A 210 18.30 -46.77 -0.82
C VAL A 210 16.87 -46.56 -0.31
N LEU A 211 16.56 -47.04 0.90
CA LEU A 211 15.25 -46.84 1.53
C LEU A 211 14.97 -45.34 1.75
N ILE A 212 15.94 -44.59 2.27
CA ILE A 212 15.78 -43.14 2.49
C ILE A 212 15.62 -42.40 1.17
N LEU A 213 16.40 -42.74 0.13
CA LEU A 213 16.25 -42.15 -1.21
C LEU A 213 14.86 -42.42 -1.80
N LEU A 214 14.34 -43.65 -1.64
CA LEU A 214 12.98 -43.98 -2.07
C LEU A 214 11.93 -43.16 -1.31
N ALA A 215 12.11 -42.99 0.00
CA ALA A 215 11.24 -42.14 0.82
C ALA A 215 11.27 -40.68 0.36
N GLN A 216 12.45 -40.14 0.00
CA GLN A 216 12.59 -38.78 -0.54
C GLN A 216 11.83 -38.63 -1.87
N VAL A 217 11.95 -39.58 -2.79
CA VAL A 217 11.19 -39.57 -4.05
C VAL A 217 9.69 -39.57 -3.77
N MET A 218 9.21 -40.43 -2.87
CA MET A 218 7.79 -40.49 -2.49
C MET A 218 7.30 -39.17 -1.87
N ILE A 219 8.13 -38.51 -1.07
CA ILE A 219 7.82 -37.18 -0.52
C ILE A 219 7.70 -36.14 -1.63
N VAL A 220 8.61 -36.10 -2.60
CA VAL A 220 8.55 -35.15 -3.73
C VAL A 220 7.29 -35.38 -4.57
N VAL A 221 6.93 -36.65 -4.83
CA VAL A 221 5.69 -37.01 -5.52
C VAL A 221 4.47 -36.54 -4.72
N GLY A 222 4.46 -36.76 -3.40
CA GLY A 222 3.41 -36.30 -2.49
C GLY A 222 3.28 -34.77 -2.43
N GLN A 223 4.39 -34.05 -2.43
CA GLN A 223 4.40 -32.58 -2.49
C GLN A 223 3.86 -32.08 -3.83
N THR A 224 4.25 -32.71 -4.93
CA THR A 224 3.82 -32.32 -6.28
C THR A 224 2.32 -32.53 -6.45
N SER A 225 1.80 -33.68 -6.02
CA SER A 225 0.37 -33.97 -6.08
C SER A 225 -0.44 -33.01 -5.21
N ALA A 226 0.01 -32.74 -3.97
CA ALA A 226 -0.61 -31.74 -3.10
C ALA A 226 -0.61 -30.34 -3.76
N ASN A 227 0.50 -29.92 -4.37
CA ASN A 227 0.56 -28.64 -5.08
C ASN A 227 -0.39 -28.56 -6.27
N ILE A 228 -0.56 -29.65 -7.03
CA ILE A 228 -1.53 -29.73 -8.12
C ILE A 228 -2.96 -29.57 -7.57
N ILE A 229 -3.30 -30.30 -6.52
CA ILE A 229 -4.62 -30.20 -5.85
C ILE A 229 -4.86 -28.77 -5.38
N ARG A 230 -3.87 -28.15 -4.72
CA ARG A 230 -3.95 -26.74 -4.29
C ARG A 230 -4.24 -25.83 -5.48
N ASN A 231 -3.49 -25.97 -6.58
CA ASN A 231 -3.63 -25.12 -7.75
C ASN A 231 -5.02 -25.25 -8.40
N ILE A 232 -5.57 -26.47 -8.45
CA ILE A 232 -6.94 -26.71 -8.94
C ILE A 232 -7.98 -26.02 -8.02
N ILE A 233 -7.84 -26.16 -6.69
CA ILE A 233 -8.75 -25.52 -5.74
C ILE A 233 -8.66 -24.00 -5.86
N THR A 234 -7.46 -23.44 -5.90
CA THR A 234 -7.23 -22.00 -6.06
C THR A 234 -7.81 -21.48 -7.37
N LEU A 235 -7.61 -22.18 -8.48
CA LEU A 235 -8.18 -21.79 -9.78
C LEU A 235 -9.72 -21.78 -9.71
N LYS A 236 -10.33 -22.85 -9.18
CA LYS A 236 -11.78 -22.94 -9.06
C LYS A 236 -12.36 -21.85 -8.14
N ALA A 237 -11.68 -21.55 -7.04
CA ALA A 237 -12.05 -20.45 -6.15
C ALA A 237 -11.95 -19.10 -6.87
N SER A 238 -10.83 -18.87 -7.57
CA SER A 238 -10.56 -17.63 -8.31
C SER A 238 -11.63 -17.36 -9.35
N THR A 239 -11.87 -18.32 -10.24
CA THR A 239 -12.84 -18.18 -11.33
C THR A 239 -14.25 -17.95 -10.82
N ASN A 240 -14.69 -18.68 -9.79
CA ASN A 240 -16.02 -18.50 -9.24
C ASN A 240 -16.22 -17.14 -8.57
N ILE A 241 -15.19 -16.60 -7.90
CA ILE A 241 -15.23 -15.25 -7.32
C ILE A 241 -15.33 -14.21 -8.44
N THR A 242 -14.47 -14.31 -9.46
CA THR A 242 -14.45 -13.38 -10.59
C THR A 242 -15.79 -13.35 -11.33
N ILE A 243 -16.39 -14.53 -11.60
CA ILE A 243 -17.71 -14.63 -12.23
C ILE A 243 -18.79 -13.93 -11.38
N ASN A 244 -18.81 -14.17 -10.07
CA ASN A 244 -19.81 -13.57 -9.19
C ASN A 244 -19.67 -12.04 -9.08
N ILE A 245 -18.44 -11.54 -9.01
CA ILE A 245 -18.15 -10.10 -9.01
C ILE A 245 -18.62 -9.46 -10.32
N ILE A 246 -18.23 -10.01 -11.46
CA ILE A 246 -18.58 -9.48 -12.78
C ILE A 246 -20.10 -9.51 -12.98
N SER A 247 -20.76 -10.61 -12.61
CA SER A 247 -22.22 -10.75 -12.70
C SER A 247 -22.95 -9.71 -11.85
N SER A 248 -22.54 -9.54 -10.60
CA SER A 248 -23.12 -8.55 -9.68
C SER A 248 -22.88 -7.12 -10.16
N PHE A 249 -21.68 -6.84 -10.68
CA PHE A 249 -21.32 -5.55 -11.25
C PHE A 249 -22.18 -5.25 -12.48
N LEU A 250 -22.29 -6.18 -13.41
CA LEU A 250 -23.09 -6.02 -14.64
C LEU A 250 -24.57 -5.84 -14.31
N HIS A 251 -25.11 -6.61 -13.36
CA HIS A 251 -26.48 -6.45 -12.89
C HIS A 251 -26.74 -5.06 -12.28
N LYS A 252 -25.77 -4.53 -11.52
CA LYS A 252 -25.87 -3.16 -10.96
C LYS A 252 -25.75 -2.11 -12.05
N LEU A 253 -24.80 -2.28 -12.97
CA LEU A 253 -24.52 -1.36 -14.07
C LEU A 253 -25.78 -1.15 -14.93
N LEU A 254 -26.46 -2.23 -15.31
CA LEU A 254 -27.68 -2.18 -16.12
C LEU A 254 -28.88 -1.50 -15.43
N LYS A 255 -28.85 -1.33 -14.10
CA LYS A 255 -29.90 -0.65 -13.32
C LYS A 255 -29.61 0.83 -13.07
N LEU A 256 -28.44 1.33 -13.47
CA LEU A 256 -28.07 2.73 -13.22
C LEU A 256 -28.81 3.69 -14.16
N PRO A 257 -29.17 4.90 -13.70
CA PRO A 257 -29.81 5.90 -14.53
C PRO A 257 -28.87 6.41 -15.64
N ILE A 258 -29.43 6.95 -16.72
CA ILE A 258 -28.67 7.43 -17.88
C ILE A 258 -27.62 8.51 -17.50
N SER A 259 -27.92 9.32 -16.50
CA SER A 259 -27.02 10.37 -15.97
C SER A 259 -25.68 9.84 -15.46
N PHE A 260 -25.64 8.60 -14.97
CA PHE A 260 -24.39 7.95 -14.56
C PHE A 260 -23.47 7.68 -15.77
N PHE A 261 -24.05 7.25 -16.89
CA PHE A 261 -23.32 6.96 -18.13
C PHE A 261 -22.90 8.24 -18.86
N GLU A 262 -23.64 9.33 -18.67
CA GLU A 262 -23.26 10.66 -19.16
C GLU A 262 -22.11 11.28 -18.38
N THR A 263 -21.77 10.83 -17.18
CA THR A 263 -20.70 11.42 -16.36
C THR A 263 -19.48 10.52 -16.24
N THR A 264 -19.64 9.21 -16.37
CA THR A 264 -18.57 8.22 -16.18
C THR A 264 -17.96 7.78 -17.52
N LEU A 265 -16.63 7.79 -17.62
CA LEU A 265 -15.94 7.26 -18.79
C LEU A 265 -16.02 5.73 -18.82
N ILE A 266 -16.14 5.14 -20.01
CA ILE A 266 -16.17 3.68 -20.16
C ILE A 266 -14.86 3.03 -19.64
N GLY A 267 -13.75 3.75 -19.76
CA GLY A 267 -12.45 3.35 -19.19
C GLY A 267 -12.49 3.23 -17.67
N ASP A 268 -13.20 4.12 -16.98
CA ASP A 268 -13.33 4.09 -15.51
C ASP A 268 -14.14 2.86 -15.05
N ILE A 269 -15.16 2.48 -15.83
CA ILE A 269 -15.96 1.27 -15.59
C ILE A 269 -15.09 0.01 -15.74
N ILE A 270 -14.29 -0.07 -16.82
CA ILE A 270 -13.37 -1.18 -17.05
C ILE A 270 -12.28 -1.25 -15.97
N GLN A 271 -11.74 -0.11 -15.54
CA GLN A 271 -10.76 -0.06 -14.45
C GLN A 271 -11.33 -0.62 -13.14
N ARG A 272 -12.57 -0.28 -12.79
CA ARG A 272 -13.21 -0.82 -11.59
C ARG A 272 -13.37 -2.34 -11.62
N VAL A 273 -13.71 -2.91 -12.79
CA VAL A 273 -13.77 -4.38 -12.97
C VAL A 273 -12.38 -4.99 -12.75
N ARG A 274 -11.34 -4.38 -13.34
CA ARG A 274 -9.96 -4.83 -13.19
C ARG A 274 -9.45 -4.72 -11.75
N ASP A 275 -9.85 -3.68 -11.04
CA ASP A 275 -9.48 -3.50 -9.63
C ASP A 275 -10.16 -4.55 -8.74
N CYS A 276 -11.39 -4.96 -9.06
CA CYS A 276 -12.02 -6.08 -8.35
C CYS A 276 -11.30 -7.41 -8.62
N ASP A 277 -10.84 -7.65 -9.85
CA ASP A 277 -10.03 -8.81 -10.20
C ASP A 277 -8.68 -8.82 -9.45
N ARG A 278 -7.99 -7.67 -9.40
CA ARG A 278 -6.76 -7.50 -8.61
C ARG A 278 -6.98 -7.78 -7.12
N LEU A 279 -8.07 -7.27 -6.55
CA LEU A 279 -8.43 -7.53 -5.15
C LEU A 279 -8.65 -9.03 -4.94
N GLN A 280 -9.40 -9.68 -5.84
CA GLN A 280 -9.64 -11.12 -5.79
C GLN A 280 -8.33 -11.94 -5.82
N VAL A 281 -7.40 -11.64 -6.74
CA VAL A 281 -6.08 -12.29 -6.81
C VAL A 281 -5.26 -12.02 -5.55
N PHE A 282 -5.35 -10.81 -5.00
CA PHE A 282 -4.67 -10.46 -3.76
C PHE A 282 -5.17 -11.33 -2.59
N PHE A 283 -6.49 -11.50 -2.44
CA PHE A 283 -7.06 -12.31 -1.36
C PHE A 283 -6.89 -13.82 -1.53
N THR A 284 -6.98 -14.33 -2.75
CA THR A 284 -6.92 -15.78 -3.01
C THR A 284 -5.50 -16.31 -3.11
N THR A 285 -4.58 -15.54 -3.70
CA THR A 285 -3.23 -16.00 -4.01
C THR A 285 -2.18 -15.29 -3.17
N THR A 286 -2.18 -13.96 -3.17
CA THR A 286 -1.09 -13.18 -2.55
C THR A 286 -1.10 -13.32 -1.03
N LEU A 287 -2.25 -13.11 -0.39
CA LEU A 287 -2.37 -13.24 1.08
C LEU A 287 -2.08 -14.65 1.56
N VAL A 288 -2.59 -15.67 0.86
CA VAL A 288 -2.29 -17.07 1.18
C VAL A 288 -0.78 -17.31 1.09
N SER A 289 -0.13 -16.86 0.00
CA SER A 289 1.32 -17.00 -0.19
C SER A 289 2.12 -16.31 0.92
N ILE A 290 1.73 -15.11 1.33
CA ILE A 290 2.36 -14.39 2.45
C ILE A 290 2.28 -15.20 3.74
N VAL A 291 1.09 -15.75 4.08
CA VAL A 291 0.90 -16.57 5.28
C VAL A 291 1.72 -17.86 5.21
N VAL A 292 1.78 -18.51 4.05
CA VAL A 292 2.61 -19.71 3.86
C VAL A 292 4.09 -19.36 4.03
N SER A 293 4.53 -18.27 3.44
CA SER A 293 5.94 -17.86 3.42
C SER A 293 6.39 -17.48 4.82
N SER A 294 5.57 -16.74 5.57
CA SER A 294 5.86 -16.37 6.96
C SER A 294 5.91 -17.60 7.88
N LEU A 295 4.96 -18.54 7.73
CA LEU A 295 4.97 -19.79 8.48
C LEU A 295 6.19 -20.66 8.12
N SER A 296 6.55 -20.74 6.83
CA SER A 296 7.72 -21.49 6.38
C SER A 296 9.01 -20.92 6.95
N VAL A 297 9.18 -19.60 6.91
CA VAL A 297 10.32 -18.91 7.53
C VAL A 297 10.37 -19.19 9.02
N ALA A 298 9.24 -19.14 9.73
CA ALA A 298 9.18 -19.43 11.15
C ALA A 298 9.59 -20.88 11.48
N ILE A 299 9.07 -21.86 10.73
CA ILE A 299 9.43 -23.28 10.93
C ILE A 299 10.92 -23.50 10.63
N TYR A 300 11.43 -23.00 9.52
CA TYR A 300 12.85 -23.15 9.19
C TYR A 300 13.75 -22.41 10.18
N ALA A 301 13.34 -21.25 10.70
CA ALA A 301 14.07 -20.56 11.76
C ALA A 301 14.14 -21.40 13.04
N VAL A 302 13.06 -22.09 13.43
CA VAL A 302 13.05 -22.99 14.59
C VAL A 302 13.93 -24.23 14.35
N VAL A 303 13.82 -24.84 13.17
CA VAL A 303 14.62 -26.03 12.80
C VAL A 303 16.10 -25.66 12.76
N LEU A 304 16.48 -24.64 12.00
CA LEU A 304 17.86 -24.14 11.92
C LEU A 304 18.36 -23.64 13.27
N GLY A 305 17.52 -22.97 14.06
CA GLY A 305 17.88 -22.50 15.40
C GLY A 305 18.30 -23.65 16.33
N LYS A 306 17.63 -24.81 16.26
CA LYS A 306 18.06 -26.01 16.99
C LYS A 306 19.43 -26.51 16.53
N TYR A 307 19.68 -26.55 15.23
CA TYR A 307 20.98 -26.97 14.68
C TYR A 307 22.11 -25.96 14.97
N MET A 308 21.86 -24.66 14.78
CA MET A 308 22.83 -23.57 15.03
C MET A 308 23.21 -23.46 16.51
N CYS A 309 22.24 -23.54 17.45
CA CYS A 309 22.56 -23.43 18.87
C CYS A 309 23.44 -24.60 19.34
N PHE A 310 23.23 -25.79 18.77
CA PHE A 310 23.96 -27.00 19.15
C PHE A 310 25.36 -27.10 18.53
N HIS A 311 25.58 -26.63 17.29
CA HIS A 311 26.87 -26.77 16.60
C HIS A 311 27.67 -25.47 16.40
N CYS A 312 27.03 -24.29 16.27
CA CYS A 312 27.76 -23.06 15.93
C CYS A 312 28.51 -22.43 17.11
N ILE A 313 28.06 -22.63 18.35
CA ILE A 313 28.79 -22.15 19.54
C ILE A 313 30.18 -22.81 19.64
N PRO A 314 30.31 -24.15 19.60
CA PRO A 314 31.63 -24.78 19.61
C PRO A 314 32.44 -24.52 18.34
N PHE A 315 31.80 -24.45 17.17
CA PHE A 315 32.50 -24.17 15.90
C PHE A 315 33.04 -22.74 15.83
N GLY A 316 32.29 -21.76 16.35
CA GLY A 316 32.72 -20.36 16.47
C GLY A 316 33.87 -20.20 17.46
N GLN A 317 33.83 -20.90 18.60
CA GLN A 317 34.93 -20.97 19.56
C GLN A 317 36.18 -21.60 18.95
N TYR A 318 36.04 -22.71 18.22
CA TYR A 318 37.14 -23.37 17.52
C TYR A 318 37.78 -22.46 16.45
N TYR A 319 36.97 -21.74 15.68
CA TYR A 319 37.46 -20.80 14.66
C TYR A 319 38.24 -19.63 15.27
N LEU A 320 37.77 -19.06 16.39
CA LEU A 320 38.50 -17.99 17.10
C LEU A 320 39.85 -18.49 17.64
N LEU A 321 39.87 -19.66 18.29
CA LEU A 321 41.10 -20.28 18.77
C LEU A 321 42.08 -20.59 17.64
N PHE A 322 41.58 -21.05 16.49
CA PHE A 322 42.40 -21.28 15.29
C PHE A 322 43.01 -19.96 14.78
N MET A 323 42.24 -18.88 14.73
CA MET A 323 42.74 -17.56 14.31
C MET A 323 43.75 -16.97 15.29
N ASP A 324 43.55 -17.13 16.59
CA ASP A 324 44.51 -16.69 17.62
C ASP A 324 45.84 -17.44 17.51
N THR A 325 45.77 -18.76 17.27
CA THR A 325 46.97 -19.60 17.06
C THR A 325 47.71 -19.22 15.78
N LEU A 326 46.97 -18.95 14.70
CA LEU A 326 47.54 -18.53 13.42
C LEU A 326 48.18 -17.14 13.53
N PHE A 327 47.53 -16.20 14.22
CA PHE A 327 48.08 -14.88 14.50
C PHE A 327 49.34 -14.96 15.36
N PHE A 328 49.34 -15.78 16.41
CA PHE A 328 50.52 -16.03 17.25
C PHE A 328 51.69 -16.58 16.42
N ALA A 329 51.45 -17.63 15.62
CA ALA A 329 52.46 -18.22 14.76
C ALA A 329 53.03 -17.23 13.72
N LEU A 330 52.18 -16.38 13.14
CA LEU A 330 52.62 -15.30 12.24
C LEU A 330 53.43 -14.23 12.97
N SER A 331 53.01 -13.85 14.18
CA SER A 331 53.73 -12.89 15.02
C SER A 331 55.11 -13.40 15.43
N GLU A 332 55.23 -14.69 15.72
CA GLU A 332 56.47 -15.35 16.12
C GLU A 332 57.44 -15.47 14.94
N LYS A 333 56.96 -15.87 13.75
CA LYS A 333 57.76 -15.82 12.52
C LYS A 333 58.27 -14.41 12.22
N THR A 334 57.45 -13.39 12.43
CA THR A 334 57.84 -12.00 12.22
C THR A 334 58.91 -11.55 13.23
N ARG A 335 58.81 -11.98 14.50
CA ARG A 335 59.85 -11.74 15.52
C ARG A 335 61.16 -12.44 15.18
N LEU A 336 61.12 -13.71 14.78
CA LEU A 336 62.31 -14.48 14.39
C LEU A 336 63.00 -13.86 13.17
N PHE A 337 62.24 -13.37 12.19
CA PHE A 337 62.78 -12.67 11.01
C PHE A 337 63.42 -11.32 11.37
N LYS A 338 62.90 -10.62 12.39
CA LYS A 338 63.49 -9.37 12.89
C LYS A 338 64.80 -9.63 13.63
N ILE A 339 64.85 -10.70 14.42
CA ILE A 339 66.06 -11.12 15.15
C ILE A 339 67.16 -11.56 14.17
N SER A 340 66.85 -12.37 13.16
CA SER A 340 67.84 -12.81 12.16
C SER A 340 68.44 -11.64 11.37
N ARG A 341 67.64 -10.60 11.09
CA ARG A 341 68.11 -9.39 10.39
C ARG A 341 69.04 -8.52 11.25
N ILE A 342 68.82 -8.47 12.57
CA ILE A 342 69.72 -7.77 13.51
C ILE A 342 71.08 -8.50 13.59
N PHE A 343 71.08 -9.83 13.64
CA PHE A 343 72.32 -10.61 13.64
C PHE A 343 73.08 -10.56 12.30
N SER A 344 72.38 -10.34 11.17
CA SER A 344 73.00 -10.18 9.85
C SER A 344 73.67 -8.82 9.62
N GLN A 345 73.34 -7.77 10.39
CA GLN A 345 73.95 -6.43 10.26
C GLN A 345 75.08 -6.17 11.29
N SER A 346 75.38 -7.16 12.13
CA SER A 346 76.43 -7.12 13.17
C SER A 346 77.72 -7.84 12.77
N LYS A 347 77.84 -8.27 11.51
CA LYS A 347 79.06 -8.79 10.87
C LYS A 347 79.36 -7.89 9.68
#